data_AF-A0A2N8DM21-F1
#
_entry.id   AF-A0A2N8DM21-F1
#
_cell.length_a   1.000
_cell.length_b   1.000
_cell.length_c   1.000
_cell.angle_alpha   90.00
_cell.angle_beta   90.00
_cell.angle_gamma   90.00
#
_symmetry.space_group_name_H-M   'P 1'
#
loop_
_entity.id
_entity.type
_entity.pdbx_description
1 polymer ?
#
loop_
_entity_poly.entity_id
_entity_poly.type
_entity_poly.pdbx_seq_one_letter_code
_entity_poly.pdbx_strand_id
1 'polypeptide(L)' 'MRISVSDAKAQLTDLVRRAEAGEEITLTRRGHPTVRLTRVTDEVDMA' A
#
# COMPACT_ATOMS: atom_id res chain seq x y z
N MET A 1 -5.25 -3.93 -5.14
CA MET A 1 -6.23 -4.30 -4.09
C MET A 1 -6.61 -3.08 -3.23
N ARG A 2 -7.77 -3.05 -2.55
CA ARG A 2 -8.15 -1.99 -1.58
C ARG A 2 -8.41 -2.58 -0.19
N ILE A 3 -7.88 -1.96 0.86
CA ILE A 3 -8.06 -2.39 2.25
C ILE A 3 -8.19 -1.18 3.18
N SER A 4 -8.96 -1.28 4.26
CA SER A 4 -9.03 -0.19 5.23
C SER A 4 -7.73 -0.10 6.04
N VAL A 5 -7.33 1.10 6.47
CA VAL A 5 -6.15 1.28 7.33
C VAL A 5 -6.29 0.48 8.63
N SER A 6 -7.50 0.38 9.17
CA SER A 6 -7.76 -0.41 10.39
C SER A 6 -7.51 -1.90 10.16
N ASP A 7 -7.97 -2.45 9.04
CA ASP A 7 -7.78 -3.88 8.71
C ASP A 7 -6.34 -4.18 8.26
N ALA A 8 -5.68 -3.19 7.65
CA ALA A 8 -4.29 -3.30 7.21
C ALA A 8 -3.32 -3.39 8.40
N LYS A 9 -3.64 -2.78 9.56
CA LYS A 9 -2.74 -2.72 10.72
C LYS A 9 -2.26 -4.11 11.17
N ALA A 10 -3.13 -5.12 11.16
CA ALA A 10 -2.82 -6.47 11.61
C ALA A 10 -1.93 -7.27 10.65
N GLN A 11 -1.87 -6.86 9.38
CA GLN A 11 -1.23 -7.61 8.29
C GLN A 11 -0.27 -6.74 7.47
N LEU A 12 0.18 -5.60 8.03
CA LEU A 12 0.96 -4.61 7.29
C LEU A 12 2.24 -5.22 6.71
N THR A 13 2.90 -6.12 7.45
CA THR A 13 4.10 -6.82 6.99
C THR A 13 3.85 -7.60 5.69
N ASP A 14 2.73 -8.33 5.60
CA ASP A 14 2.42 -9.10 4.40
C ASP A 14 1.97 -8.20 3.24
N LEU A 15 1.24 -7.12 3.53
CA LEU A 15 0.89 -6.10 2.52
C LEU A 15 2.13 -5.44 1.94
N VAL A 16 3.13 -5.11 2.77
CA VAL A 16 4.40 -4.55 2.32
C VAL A 16 5.13 -5.54 1.42
N ARG A 17 5.28 -6.80 1.83
CA ARG A 17 5.93 -7.84 1.01
C ARG A 17 5.27 -8.01 -0.36
N ARG A 18 3.93 -7.99 -0.39
CA ARG A 18 3.16 -8.04 -1.63
C ARG A 18 3.43 -6.81 -2.51
N ALA A 19 3.49 -5.62 -1.91
CA ALA A 19 3.83 -4.40 -2.62
C ALA A 19 5.25 -4.40 -3.18
N GLU A 20 6.22 -4.91 -2.41
CA GLU A 20 7.61 -5.11 -2.85
C GLU A 20 7.72 -6.11 -4.00
N ALA A 21 6.86 -7.14 -4.02
CA ALA A 21 6.74 -8.09 -5.13
C ALA A 21 6.09 -7.49 -6.39
N GLY A 22 5.61 -6.25 -6.32
CA GLY A 22 5.01 -5.52 -7.45
C GLY A 22 3.50 -5.40 -7.39
N GLU A 23 2.84 -5.84 -6.32
CA GLU A 23 1.40 -5.66 -6.17
C GLU A 23 1.03 -4.23 -5.77
N GLU A 24 0.12 -3.59 -6.49
CA GLU A 24 -0.41 -2.29 -6.07
C GLU A 24 -1.52 -2.44 -5.03
N ILE A 25 -1.29 -1.88 -3.84
CA ILE A 25 -2.25 -1.94 -2.72
C ILE A 25 -2.64 -0.53 -2.31
N THR A 26 -3.94 -0.23 -2.31
CA THR A 26 -4.49 1.05 -1.86
C THR A 26 -5.07 0.92 -0.46
N LEU A 27 -4.52 1.67 0.48
CA LEU A 27 -5.10 1.82 1.80
C LEU A 27 -6.21 2.88 1.76
N THR A 28 -7.29 2.59 2.48
CA THR A 28 -8.46 3.45 2.54
C THR A 28 -8.79 3.85 3.97
N ARG A 29 -9.30 5.07 4.14
CA ARG A 29 -9.90 5.52 5.40
C ARG A 29 -11.35 5.91 5.13
N ARG A 30 -12.28 5.29 5.87
CA ARG A 30 -13.72 5.48 5.66
C ARG A 30 -14.14 5.23 4.19
N GLY A 31 -13.57 4.22 3.55
CA GLY A 31 -13.82 3.88 2.14
C GLY A 31 -13.06 4.73 1.09
N HIS A 32 -12.44 5.84 1.50
CA HIS A 32 -11.74 6.75 0.61
C HIS A 32 -10.26 6.35 0.48
N PRO A 33 -9.69 6.25 -0.73
CA PRO A 33 -8.24 6.07 -0.91
C PRO A 33 -7.46 7.16 -0.17
N THR A 34 -6.40 6.78 0.53
CA THR A 34 -5.56 7.74 1.27
C THR A 34 -4.09 7.51 1.02
N VAL A 35 -3.66 6.25 0.90
CA VAL A 35 -2.27 5.88 0.66
C VAL A 35 -2.24 4.74 -0.34
N ARG A 36 -1.19 4.69 -1.15
CA ARG A 36 -0.90 3.56 -2.00
C ARG A 36 0.47 2.99 -1.62
N LEU A 37 0.51 1.68 -1.39
CA LEU A 37 1.74 0.92 -1.23
C LEU A 37 2.13 0.37 -2.59
N THR A 38 3.31 0.77 -3.04
CA THR A 38 4.00 0.26 -4.22
C THR A 38 5.44 -0.01 -3.84
N ARG A 39 6.11 -0.88 -4.60
CA ARG A 39 7.56 -1.01 -4.54
C ARG A 39 8.20 0.37 -4.79
N VAL A 40 9.17 0.73 -3.97
CA VAL A 40 10.05 1.88 -4.24
C VAL A 40 11.03 1.46 -5.34
N THR A 41 11.06 2.22 -6.43
CA THR A 41 12.11 2.16 -7.44
C THR A 41 12.90 3.46 -7.41
N ASP A 42 14.16 3.43 -7.82
CA ASP A 42 15.06 4.60 -7.78
C ASP A 42 14.55 5.82 -8.57
N GLU A 43 13.48 5.68 -9.37
CA GLU A 43 12.85 6.75 -10.15
C GLU A 43 11.74 7.52 -9.41
N VAL A 44 11.21 7.01 -8.28
CA VAL A 44 9.87 7.44 -7.81
C VAL A 44 9.86 8.72 -6.96
N ASP A 45 11.01 9.26 -6.56
CA ASP A 45 11.08 10.51 -5.76
C ASP A 45 11.50 11.75 -6.55
N MET A 46 11.60 11.68 -7.90
CA MET A 46 11.88 12.83 -8.76
C MET A 46 10.64 13.33 -9.51
N ALA A 47 9.60 13.76 -8.78
CA ALA A 47 8.47 14.50 -9.35
C ALA A 47 7.83 15.45 -8.33
#